data_AF-A0A959NCQ9-F1
#
_entry.id   AF-A0A959NCQ9-F1
#
_cell.length_a   1.000
_cell.length_b   1.000
_cell.length_c   1.000
_cell.angle_alpha   90.00
_cell.angle_beta   90.00
_cell.angle_gamma   90.00
#
_symmetry.space_group_name_H-M   'P 1'
#
loop_
_entity.id
_entity.type
_entity.pdbx_description
1 polymer ?
#
loop_
_entity_poly.entity_id
_entity_poly.type
_entity_poly.pdbx_seq_one_letter_code
_entity_poly.pdbx_strand_id
1 'polypeptide(L)'
;MFEKLQKKWKVNSWQLTFIICTFAIGGSLTGFVAKKIMNVLSLHEDWLWAVIYILLITILWPLAVLVVSIPFGQFRFFLRYIK
;
A
#
# COMPACT_ATOMS: atom_id res chain seq x y z
N MET A 1 -9.95 9.86 -16.92
CA MET A 1 -9.64 9.54 -15.51
C MET A 1 -8.17 9.82 -15.17
N PHE A 2 -7.22 9.23 -15.91
CA PHE A 2 -5.78 9.39 -15.68
C PHE A 2 -5.28 10.85 -15.75
N GLU A 3 -5.78 11.66 -16.69
CA GLU A 3 -5.42 13.08 -16.76
C GLU A 3 -5.80 13.88 -15.51
N LYS A 4 -6.92 13.54 -14.85
CA LYS A 4 -7.33 14.19 -13.59
C LYS A 4 -6.34 13.84 -12.47
N LEU A 5 -5.86 12.60 -12.42
CA LEU A 5 -4.86 12.15 -11.45
C LEU A 5 -3.49 12.80 -11.71
N GLN A 6 -3.07 12.87 -12.99
CA GLN A 6 -1.84 13.56 -13.38
C GLN A 6 -1.87 15.03 -12.96
N LYS A 7 -2.98 15.74 -13.23
CA LYS A 7 -3.16 17.14 -12.82
C LYS A 7 -3.20 17.31 -11.30
N LYS A 8 -3.91 16.43 -10.58
CA LYS A 8 -4.02 16.47 -9.10
C LYS A 8 -2.66 16.25 -8.42
N TRP A 9 -1.88 15.31 -8.93
CA TRP A 9 -0.60 14.91 -8.35
C TRP A 9 0.61 15.60 -8.97
N LYS A 10 0.41 16.39 -10.03
CA LYS A 10 1.45 17.09 -10.80
C LYS A 10 2.54 16.13 -11.29
N VAL A 11 2.12 15.00 -11.86
CA VAL A 11 3.00 13.93 -12.36
C VAL A 11 2.82 13.70 -13.85
N ASN A 12 3.89 13.29 -14.52
CA ASN A 12 3.84 12.91 -15.93
C ASN A 12 3.22 11.51 -16.12
N SER A 13 2.86 11.12 -17.33
CA SER A 13 2.25 9.82 -17.65
C SER A 13 3.06 8.62 -17.15
N TRP A 14 4.38 8.64 -17.35
CA TRP A 14 5.27 7.57 -16.86
C TRP A 14 5.31 7.47 -15.34
N GLN A 15 5.34 8.61 -14.64
CA GLN A 15 5.30 8.64 -13.18
C GLN A 15 3.97 8.11 -12.65
N LEU A 16 2.85 8.48 -13.29
CA LEU A 16 1.53 7.96 -12.91
C LEU A 16 1.48 6.43 -13.03
N THR A 17 2.03 5.87 -14.11
CA THR A 17 2.09 4.40 -14.28
C THR A 17 2.86 3.75 -13.14
N PHE A 18 4.05 4.26 -12.81
CA PHE A 18 4.85 3.72 -11.70
C PHE A 18 4.18 3.90 -10.34
N ILE A 19 3.46 4.99 -10.12
CA ILE A 19 2.66 5.21 -8.90
C ILE A 19 1.56 4.16 -8.79
N ILE A 20 0.81 3.91 -9.86
CA ILE A 20 -0.26 2.90 -9.87
C ILE A 20 0.32 1.49 -9.68
N CYS A 21 1.44 1.15 -10.33
CA CYS A 21 2.15 -0.11 -10.10
C CYS A 21 2.59 -0.24 -8.63
N THR A 22 3.12 0.84 -8.04
CA THR A 22 3.53 0.86 -6.63
C THR A 22 2.32 0.62 -5.70
N PHE A 23 1.16 1.23 -5.98
CA PHE A 23 -0.06 0.98 -5.21
C PHE A 23 -0.53 -0.48 -5.33
N ALA A 24 -0.52 -1.05 -6.55
CA ALA A 24 -0.95 -2.42 -6.78
C ALA A 24 -0.04 -3.44 -6.07
N ILE A 25 1.28 -3.26 -6.21
CA ILE A 25 2.29 -4.13 -5.59
C ILE A 25 2.30 -3.93 -4.07
N GLY A 26 2.31 -2.68 -3.59
CA GLY A 26 2.28 -2.35 -2.16
C GLY A 26 1.02 -2.86 -1.48
N GLY A 27 -0.15 -2.72 -2.10
CA GLY A 27 -1.42 -3.27 -1.60
C GLY A 27 -1.41 -4.80 -1.53
N SER A 28 -0.93 -5.45 -2.60
CA SER A 28 -0.82 -6.92 -2.64
C SER A 28 0.15 -7.45 -1.58
N LEU A 29 1.31 -6.78 -1.43
CA LEU A 29 2.31 -7.11 -0.41
C LEU A 29 1.76 -6.93 1.00
N THR A 30 1.04 -5.85 1.26
CA THR A 30 0.40 -5.59 2.55
C THR A 30 -0.57 -6.71 2.91
N GLY A 31 -1.47 -7.07 1.99
CA GLY A 31 -2.45 -8.13 2.21
C GLY A 31 -1.79 -9.50 2.46
N PHE A 32 -0.71 -9.79 1.72
CA PHE A 32 0.08 -11.02 1.90
C PHE A 32 0.76 -11.07 3.27
N VAL A 33 1.46 -10.01 3.68
CA VAL A 33 2.15 -9.92 4.98
C VAL A 33 1.14 -9.97 6.13
N ALA A 34 0.04 -9.22 6.02
CA ALA A 34 -1.02 -9.24 7.03
C ALA A 34 -1.60 -10.65 7.19
N LYS A 35 -1.92 -11.36 6.11
CA LYS A 35 -2.39 -12.76 6.18
C LYS A 35 -1.36 -13.68 6.84
N LYS A 36 -0.08 -13.52 6.50
CA LYS A 36 0.99 -14.32 7.11
C LYS A 36 1.09 -14.09 8.62
N ILE A 37 0.94 -12.84 9.09
CA ILE A 37 0.88 -12.51 10.51
C ILE A 37 -0.36 -13.12 11.17
N MET A 38 -1.54 -12.97 10.56
CA MET A 38 -2.79 -13.54 11.09
C MET A 38 -2.72 -15.06 11.27
N ASN A 39 -2.10 -15.77 10.33
CA ASN A 39 -1.90 -17.21 10.42
C ASN A 39 -1.00 -17.61 11.60
N VAL A 40 -0.04 -16.77 11.98
CA VAL A 40 0.81 -17.01 13.16
C VAL A 40 0.03 -16.75 14.45
N LEU A 41 -0.82 -15.72 14.49
CA LEU A 41 -1.64 -15.42 15.67
C LEU A 41 -2.69 -16.51 15.98
N SER A 42 -3.05 -17.37 15.01
CA SER A 42 -3.98 -18.49 15.19
C SER A 42 -5.29 -18.09 15.90
N LEU A 43 -5.89 -16.98 15.48
CA LEU A 43 -7.13 -16.48 16.07
C LEU A 43 -8.31 -17.36 15.67
N HIS A 44 -9.08 -17.82 16.64
CA HIS A 44 -10.26 -18.66 16.43
C HIS A 44 -11.56 -17.88 16.21
N GLU A 45 -11.63 -16.63 16.67
CA GLU A 45 -12.84 -15.81 16.61
C GLU A 45 -12.87 -14.98 15.31
N ASP A 46 -13.87 -15.21 14.45
CA ASP A 46 -13.97 -14.57 13.12
C ASP A 46 -14.04 -13.04 13.18
N TRP A 47 -14.80 -12.49 14.15
CA TRP A 47 -14.93 -11.04 14.31
C TRP A 47 -13.62 -10.40 14.77
N LEU A 48 -12.91 -11.05 15.69
CA LEU A 48 -11.62 -10.59 16.20
C LEU A 48 -10.55 -10.68 15.11
N TRP A 49 -10.59 -11.76 14.31
CA TRP A 49 -9.74 -11.93 13.15
C TRP A 49 -9.92 -10.75 12.17
N ALA A 50 -11.16 -10.40 11.83
CA ALA A 50 -11.45 -9.31 10.92
C ALA A 50 -10.94 -7.95 11.45
N VAL A 51 -11.19 -7.65 12.72
CA VAL A 51 -10.73 -6.39 13.35
C VAL A 51 -9.21 -6.29 13.33
N ILE A 52 -8.51 -7.34 13.76
CA ILE A 52 -7.04 -7.35 13.81
C ILE A 52 -6.45 -7.29 12.39
N TYR A 53 -7.06 -7.98 11.43
CA TYR A 53 -6.62 -7.94 10.03
C TYR A 53 -6.71 -6.53 9.43
N ILE A 54 -7.82 -5.82 9.67
CA ILE A 54 -8.02 -4.44 9.19
C ILE A 54 -6.99 -3.51 9.84
N LEU A 55 -6.76 -3.63 11.15
CA LEU A 55 -5.75 -2.84 11.85
C LEU A 55 -4.35 -3.10 11.30
N LEU A 56 -4.00 -4.38 11.08
CA LEU A 56 -2.71 -4.76 10.51
C LEU A 56 -2.50 -4.19 9.12
N ILE A 57 -3.48 -4.34 8.21
CA ILE A 57 -3.37 -3.76 6.87
C ILE A 57 -3.17 -2.25 6.94
N THR A 58 -3.95 -1.57 7.78
CA THR A 58 -3.89 -0.10 7.91
C THR A 58 -2.51 0.38 8.35
N ILE A 59 -1.87 -0.34 9.29
CA ILE A 59 -0.54 0.00 9.81
C ILE A 59 0.57 -0.42 8.83
N LEU A 60 0.43 -1.58 8.18
CA LEU A 60 1.44 -2.13 7.27
C LEU A 60 1.45 -1.42 5.90
N TRP A 61 0.30 -0.90 5.46
CA TRP A 61 0.16 -0.34 4.12
C TRP A 61 1.12 0.83 3.82
N PRO A 62 1.26 1.87 4.69
CA PRO A 62 2.21 2.96 4.44
C PRO A 62 3.65 2.45 4.32
N LEU A 63 4.04 1.46 5.11
CA LEU A 63 5.37 0.86 5.09
C LEU A 63 5.60 0.08 3.78
N ALA A 64 4.64 -0.77 3.40
CA ALA A 64 4.73 -1.57 2.18
C ALA A 64 4.84 -0.69 0.93
N VAL A 65 4.00 0.35 0.84
CA VAL A 65 4.02 1.29 -0.28
C VAL A 65 5.33 2.08 -0.33
N LEU A 66 5.87 2.51 0.81
CA LEU A 66 7.19 3.17 0.86
C LEU A 66 8.31 2.25 0.39
N VAL A 67 8.36 1.01 0.87
CA VAL A 67 9.39 0.03 0.47
C VAL A 67 9.31 -0.25 -1.03
N VAL A 68 8.11 -0.50 -1.55
CA VAL A 68 7.91 -0.77 -2.98
C VAL A 68 8.22 0.46 -3.82
N SER A 69 8.01 1.67 -3.32
CA SER A 69 8.29 2.90 -4.10
C SER A 69 9.78 3.19 -4.35
N ILE A 70 10.69 2.54 -3.61
CA ILE A 70 12.15 2.71 -3.74
C ILE A 70 12.65 2.29 -5.14
N PRO A 71 12.44 1.05 -5.62
CA PRO A 71 12.89 0.62 -6.95
C PRO A 71 12.23 1.40 -8.10
N PHE A 72 11.02 1.96 -7.89
CA PHE A 72 10.32 2.75 -8.90
C PHE A 72 10.66 4.26 -8.88
N GLY A 73 11.54 4.70 -7.97
CA GLY A 73 11.94 6.10 -7.85
C GLY A 73 10.81 7.04 -7.38
N GLN A 74 9.69 6.50 -6.87
CA GLN A 74 8.53 7.28 -6.41
C GLN A 74 8.54 7.54 -4.90
N PHE A 75 9.65 7.24 -4.19
CA PHE A 75 9.75 7.39 -2.74
C PHE A 75 9.37 8.78 -2.22
N ARG A 76 9.89 9.86 -2.84
CA ARG A 76 9.56 11.24 -2.44
C ARG A 76 8.10 11.64 -2.70
N PHE A 77 7.43 10.96 -3.64
CA PHE A 77 6.01 11.14 -3.90
C PHE A 77 5.21 10.49 -2.76
N PHE A 78 5.49 9.22 -2.46
CA PHE A 78 4.77 8.48 -1.42
C PHE A 78 5.03 8.99 -0.01
N LEU A 79 6.26 9.45 0.29
CA LEU A 79 6.57 10.10 1.56
C LEU A 79 5.73 11.37 1.79
N ARG A 80 5.45 12.14 0.72
CA ARG A 80 4.57 13.31 0.76
C ARG A 80 3.08 12.96 0.70
N TYR A 81 2.74 11.79 0.18
CA TYR A 81 1.37 11.30 0.09
C TYR A 81 0.87 10.75 1.43
N ILE A 82 1.76 10.10 2.18
CA ILE A 82 1.46 9.49 3.49
C ILE A 82 1.43 10.53 4.62
N LYS A 83 2.21 11.61 4.48
CA LYS A 83 2.23 12.74 5.43
C LYS A 83 0.98 13.60 5.29
#